data_AF-A0A916JX02-F1
#
_entry.id   AF-A0A916JX02-F1
#
_cell.length_a   1.000
_cell.length_b   1.000
_cell.length_c   1.000
_cell.angle_alpha   90.00
_cell.angle_beta   90.00
_cell.angle_gamma   90.00
#
_symmetry.space_group_name_H-M   'P 1'
#
loop_
_entity.id
_entity.type
_entity.pdbx_description
1 polymer ?
#
loop_
_entity_poly.entity_id
_entity_poly.type
_entity_poly.pdbx_seq_one_letter_code
_entity_poly.pdbx_strand_id
1 'polypeptide(L)'
;MDWMKADHSDEIDPVVAAAMSHYQFETLHPFMDGNGRVGRYLIVLHLQAAGVLSEPTLTVSPWFESRRGEYYDRLFDVSAREDWNAYIEFFSRGLESAADQTKDQMLSLVAVQAELKDRLRASNLRADTAHALVDLAVANPSFTVKRVEQELGVSYQRANKLVRQLKDLEILQVLDDSAYKKRFYSPSVLAVLIG
;
A
#
# COMPACT_ATOMS: atom_id res chain seq x y z
N MET A 1 21.65 18.72 -1.11
CA MET A 1 20.28 18.57 -1.67
C MET A 1 20.26 18.64 -3.19
N ASP A 2 21.23 19.29 -3.84
CA ASP A 2 21.24 19.43 -5.30
C ASP A 2 21.34 18.07 -6.04
N TRP A 3 22.09 17.11 -5.47
CA TRP A 3 22.13 15.73 -5.97
C TRP A 3 20.75 15.09 -6.10
N MET A 4 19.88 15.22 -5.09
CA MET A 4 18.55 14.62 -5.11
C MET A 4 17.57 15.30 -6.08
N LYS A 5 17.92 16.51 -6.56
CA LYS A 5 17.12 17.29 -7.51
C LYS A 5 17.63 17.16 -8.95
N ALA A 6 18.87 16.72 -9.12
CA ALA A 6 19.45 16.50 -10.43
C ALA A 6 18.78 15.30 -11.10
N ASP A 7 18.57 15.42 -12.41
CA ASP A 7 18.12 14.31 -13.23
C ASP A 7 19.33 13.43 -13.56
N HIS A 8 19.31 12.21 -13.06
CA HIS A 8 20.37 11.21 -13.27
C HIS A 8 19.96 10.12 -14.26
N SER A 9 18.78 10.24 -14.87
CA SER A 9 18.14 9.15 -15.63
C SER A 9 18.95 8.63 -16.82
N ASP A 10 19.82 9.47 -17.39
CA ASP A 10 20.70 9.11 -18.51
C ASP A 10 22.04 8.46 -18.08
N GLU A 11 22.41 8.53 -16.79
CA GLU A 11 23.74 8.15 -16.30
C GLU A 11 23.70 7.05 -15.23
N ILE A 12 22.64 7.01 -14.40
CA ILE A 12 22.54 6.16 -13.22
C ILE A 12 21.17 5.51 -13.19
N ASP A 13 21.14 4.20 -12.95
CA ASP A 13 19.88 3.48 -12.75
C ASP A 13 19.06 4.13 -11.60
N PRO A 14 17.75 4.38 -11.79
CA PRO A 14 16.91 5.02 -10.78
C PRO A 14 16.92 4.34 -9.40
N VAL A 15 17.12 3.01 -9.33
CA VAL A 15 17.23 2.27 -8.07
C VAL A 15 18.54 2.64 -7.36
N VAL A 16 19.63 2.74 -8.11
CA VAL A 16 20.94 3.17 -7.58
C VAL A 16 20.88 4.61 -7.10
N ALA A 17 20.27 5.51 -7.88
CA ALA A 17 20.08 6.90 -7.50
C ALA A 17 19.22 7.05 -6.23
N ALA A 18 18.16 6.23 -6.09
CA ALA A 18 17.34 6.16 -4.89
C ALA A 18 18.15 5.67 -3.67
N ALA A 19 18.97 4.63 -3.83
CA ALA A 19 19.83 4.10 -2.76
C ALA A 19 20.80 5.17 -2.26
N MET A 20 21.52 5.82 -3.18
CA MET A 20 22.48 6.87 -2.83
C MET A 20 21.80 8.07 -2.17
N SER A 21 20.63 8.47 -2.65
CA SER A 21 19.83 9.54 -2.06
C SER A 21 19.35 9.18 -0.65
N HIS A 22 18.94 7.93 -0.43
CA HIS A 22 18.53 7.43 0.88
C HIS A 22 19.71 7.44 1.87
N TYR A 23 20.86 6.90 1.47
CA TYR A 23 22.10 6.98 2.27
C TYR A 23 22.44 8.43 2.65
N GLN A 24 22.41 9.35 1.69
CA GLN A 24 22.71 10.76 1.94
C GLN A 24 21.74 11.41 2.93
N PHE A 25 20.46 11.04 2.89
CA PHE A 25 19.46 11.55 3.83
C PHE A 25 19.69 11.01 5.24
N GLU A 26 19.92 9.71 5.38
CA GLU A 26 20.13 9.05 6.67
C GLU A 26 21.40 9.54 7.37
N THR A 27 22.47 9.80 6.60
CA THR A 27 23.74 10.34 7.12
C THR A 27 23.66 11.80 7.54
N LEU A 28 22.88 12.63 6.82
CA LEU A 28 22.66 14.03 7.22
C LEU A 28 21.84 14.14 8.49
N HIS A 29 20.92 13.19 8.71
CA HIS A 29 20.04 13.13 9.88
C HIS A 29 19.41 14.48 10.25
N PRO A 30 18.71 15.15 9.30
CA PRO A 30 18.39 16.58 9.42
C PRO A 30 17.31 16.92 10.48
N PHE A 31 16.57 15.93 10.97
CA PHE A 31 15.49 16.14 11.95
C PHE A 31 15.84 15.57 13.33
N MET A 32 15.16 16.06 14.38
CA MET A 32 15.35 15.57 15.75
C MET A 32 14.78 14.16 16.00
N ASP A 33 13.73 13.78 15.27
CA ASP A 33 13.14 12.44 15.26
C ASP A 33 12.48 12.18 13.90
N GLY A 34 12.28 10.91 13.56
CA GLY A 34 11.52 10.49 12.39
C GLY A 34 12.34 10.39 11.11
N ASN A 35 13.66 10.57 11.14
CA ASN A 35 14.53 10.46 9.97
C ASN A 35 14.30 9.14 9.23
N GLY A 36 14.37 7.98 9.90
CA GLY A 36 14.15 6.69 9.22
C GLY A 36 12.78 6.57 8.51
N ARG A 37 11.72 7.18 9.06
CA ARG A 37 10.38 7.19 8.42
C ARG A 37 10.38 8.07 7.17
N VAL A 38 10.95 9.27 7.27
CA VAL A 38 11.05 10.22 6.16
C VAL A 38 11.99 9.68 5.08
N GLY A 39 13.12 9.11 5.45
CA GLY A 39 14.09 8.52 4.54
C GLY A 39 13.47 7.40 3.71
N ARG A 40 12.71 6.49 4.34
CA ARG A 40 12.00 5.42 3.62
C ARG A 40 10.87 5.94 2.74
N TYR A 41 10.17 7.00 3.17
CA TYR A 41 9.16 7.65 2.33
C TYR A 41 9.78 8.30 1.08
N LEU A 42 10.97 8.91 1.22
CA LEU A 42 11.69 9.52 0.11
C LEU A 42 12.14 8.51 -0.95
N ILE A 43 12.39 7.24 -0.57
CA ILE A 43 12.67 6.17 -1.56
C ILE A 43 11.51 6.05 -2.56
N VAL A 44 10.28 5.93 -2.05
CA VAL A 44 9.08 5.75 -2.89
C VAL A 44 8.83 6.99 -3.74
N LEU A 45 8.98 8.18 -3.17
CA LEU A 45 8.84 9.43 -3.92
C LEU A 45 9.91 9.60 -5.01
N HIS A 46 11.14 9.17 -4.75
CA HIS A 46 12.22 9.23 -5.74
C HIS A 46 11.90 8.32 -6.93
N LEU A 47 11.48 7.08 -6.67
CA LEU A 47 11.10 6.14 -7.73
C LEU A 47 9.87 6.61 -8.53
N GLN A 48 8.92 7.26 -7.87
CA GLN A 48 7.77 7.86 -8.54
C GLN A 48 8.19 9.06 -9.41
N ALA A 49 9.06 9.94 -8.90
CA ALA A 49 9.59 11.07 -9.65
C ALA A 49 10.43 10.64 -10.86
N ALA A 50 11.16 9.53 -10.74
CA ALA A 50 11.93 8.93 -11.82
C ALA A 50 11.08 8.12 -12.83
N GLY A 51 9.76 8.03 -12.64
CA GLY A 51 8.85 7.31 -13.54
C GLY A 51 8.89 5.79 -13.42
N VAL A 52 9.62 5.24 -12.45
CA VAL A 52 9.64 3.79 -12.15
C VAL A 52 8.30 3.33 -11.56
N LEU A 53 7.70 4.18 -10.73
CA LEU A 53 6.38 3.95 -10.15
C LEU A 53 5.37 4.96 -10.70
N SER A 54 4.21 4.49 -11.15
CA SER A 54 3.08 5.36 -11.48
C SER A 54 2.35 5.86 -10.23
N GLU A 55 2.37 5.07 -9.15
CA GLU A 55 1.72 5.35 -7.87
C GLU A 55 2.62 4.90 -6.70
N PRO A 56 2.54 5.54 -5.52
CA PRO A 56 3.41 5.23 -4.38
C PRO A 56 2.95 3.96 -3.63
N THR A 57 2.93 2.81 -4.31
CA THR A 57 2.34 1.55 -3.80
C THR A 57 3.32 0.65 -3.05
N LEU A 58 4.63 0.93 -3.11
CA LEU A 58 5.65 0.10 -2.48
C LEU A 58 5.74 0.34 -0.97
N THR A 59 5.75 -0.76 -0.21
CA THR A 59 5.98 -0.72 1.23
C THR A 59 7.35 -1.30 1.56
N VAL A 60 8.37 -0.44 1.62
CA VAL A 60 9.77 -0.87 1.79
C VAL A 60 10.17 -1.17 3.24
N SER A 61 9.41 -0.64 4.21
CA SER A 61 9.78 -0.71 5.63
C SER A 61 9.95 -2.13 6.19
N PRO A 62 9.10 -3.14 5.86
CA PRO A 62 9.24 -4.50 6.37
C PRO A 62 10.63 -5.11 6.12
N TRP A 63 11.23 -4.85 4.95
CA TRP A 63 12.58 -5.31 4.62
C TRP A 63 13.62 -4.72 5.56
N PHE A 64 13.65 -3.40 5.69
CA PHE A 64 14.64 -2.68 6.51
C PHE A 64 14.46 -2.95 8.01
N GLU A 65 13.23 -3.00 8.50
CA GLU A 65 12.95 -3.22 9.93
C GLU A 65 13.29 -4.65 10.38
N SER A 66 12.99 -5.66 9.55
CA SER A 66 13.37 -7.06 9.85
C SER A 66 14.89 -7.29 9.78
N ARG A 67 15.62 -6.42 9.09
CA ARG A 67 17.09 -6.51 8.87
C ARG A 67 17.82 -5.30 9.43
N ARG A 68 17.32 -4.72 10.52
CA ARG A 68 17.81 -3.44 11.06
C ARG A 68 19.32 -3.44 11.35
N GLY A 69 19.86 -4.55 11.88
CA GLY A 69 21.29 -4.69 12.16
C GLY A 69 22.11 -4.61 10.87
N GLU A 70 21.83 -5.49 9.91
CA GLU A 70 22.49 -5.47 8.60
C GLU A 70 22.34 -4.12 7.89
N TYR A 71 21.15 -3.52 7.93
CA TYR A 71 20.92 -2.21 7.34
C TYR A 71 21.88 -1.14 7.88
N TYR A 72 22.05 -1.05 9.20
CA TYR A 72 22.99 -0.10 9.80
C TYR A 72 24.44 -0.46 9.51
N ASP A 73 24.80 -1.74 9.49
CA ASP A 73 26.15 -2.18 9.12
C ASP A 73 26.47 -1.77 7.67
N ARG A 74 25.53 -1.93 6.73
CA ARG A 74 25.70 -1.50 5.33
C ARG A 74 25.85 0.00 5.20
N LEU A 75 25.07 0.80 5.92
CA LEU A 75 25.25 2.26 5.95
C LEU A 75 26.63 2.64 6.51
N PHE A 76 27.05 1.99 7.59
CA PHE A 76 28.35 2.26 8.21
C PHE A 76 29.51 1.91 7.26
N ASP A 77 29.45 0.75 6.60
CA ASP A 77 30.50 0.28 5.69
C ASP A 77 30.67 1.19 4.46
N VAL A 78 29.61 1.85 3.97
CA VAL A 78 29.75 2.90 2.94
C VAL A 78 30.63 4.05 3.46
N SER A 79 30.38 4.54 4.67
CA SER A 79 31.15 5.65 5.26
C SER A 79 32.57 5.27 5.67
N ALA A 80 32.78 4.01 6.07
CA ALA A 80 34.04 3.53 6.63
C ALA A 80 34.97 2.90 5.59
N ARG A 81 34.41 2.33 4.52
CA ARG A 81 35.12 1.49 3.55
C ARG A 81 34.75 1.75 2.10
N GLU A 82 33.87 2.71 1.83
CA GLU A 82 33.36 3.01 0.49
C GLU A 82 32.65 1.81 -0.16
N ASP A 83 32.08 0.90 0.65
CA ASP A 83 31.42 -0.32 0.16
C ASP A 83 30.00 -0.04 -0.36
N TRP A 84 29.92 0.76 -1.42
CA TRP A 84 28.68 1.10 -2.10
C TRP A 84 27.99 -0.12 -2.71
N ASN A 85 28.77 -1.08 -3.22
CA ASN A 85 28.23 -2.25 -3.90
C ASN A 85 27.37 -3.09 -2.95
N ALA A 86 27.87 -3.40 -1.76
CA ALA A 86 27.11 -4.20 -0.81
C ALA A 86 25.86 -3.47 -0.29
N TYR A 87 25.93 -2.15 -0.10
CA TYR A 87 24.78 -1.35 0.29
C TYR A 87 23.71 -1.29 -0.80
N ILE A 88 24.11 -1.02 -2.06
CA ILE A 88 23.19 -0.96 -3.20
C ILE A 88 22.55 -2.32 -3.44
N GLU A 89 23.31 -3.42 -3.31
CA GLU A 89 22.76 -4.78 -3.41
C GLU A 89 21.71 -5.05 -2.33
N PHE A 90 22.02 -4.74 -1.06
CA PHE A 90 21.07 -4.88 0.05
C PHE A 90 19.79 -4.05 -0.17
N PHE A 91 19.95 -2.81 -0.63
CA PHE A 91 18.86 -1.89 -0.92
C PHE A 91 17.98 -2.39 -2.07
N SER A 92 18.61 -2.86 -3.16
CA SER A 92 17.91 -3.35 -4.35
C SER A 92 17.10 -4.60 -4.05
N ARG A 93 17.64 -5.54 -3.25
CA ARG A 93 16.90 -6.71 -2.74
C ARG A 93 15.70 -6.30 -1.88
N GLY A 94 15.83 -5.20 -1.13
CA GLY A 94 14.71 -4.63 -0.37
C GLY A 94 13.59 -4.09 -1.24
N LEU A 95 13.94 -3.42 -2.35
CA LEU A 95 12.96 -2.97 -3.34
C LEU A 95 12.31 -4.13 -4.08
N GLU A 96 13.08 -5.13 -4.49
CA GLU A 96 12.57 -6.36 -5.10
C GLU A 96 11.56 -7.04 -4.19
N SER A 97 11.93 -7.27 -2.92
CA SER A 97 11.03 -7.86 -1.93
C SER A 97 9.75 -7.05 -1.71
N ALA A 98 9.85 -5.71 -1.72
CA ALA A 98 8.68 -4.85 -1.59
C ALA A 98 7.79 -4.90 -2.84
N ALA A 99 8.38 -4.95 -4.03
CA ALA A 99 7.65 -5.05 -5.29
C ALA A 99 6.90 -6.37 -5.41
N ASP A 100 7.55 -7.49 -5.08
CA ASP A 100 6.92 -8.81 -5.06
C ASP A 100 5.78 -8.89 -4.05
N GLN A 101 5.99 -8.38 -2.83
CA GLN A 101 4.93 -8.35 -1.81
C GLN A 101 3.72 -7.51 -2.27
N THR A 102 3.95 -6.31 -2.82
CA THR A 102 2.88 -5.46 -3.35
C THR A 102 2.15 -6.15 -4.51
N LYS A 103 2.88 -6.80 -5.42
CA LYS A 103 2.29 -7.55 -6.55
C LYS A 103 1.41 -8.69 -6.06
N ASP A 104 1.90 -9.51 -5.14
CA ASP A 104 1.17 -10.66 -4.62
C ASP A 104 -0.09 -10.23 -3.86
N GLN A 105 0.00 -9.13 -3.10
CA GLN A 105 -1.15 -8.54 -2.43
C GLN A 105 -2.19 -8.01 -3.43
N MET A 106 -1.77 -7.32 -4.50
CA MET A 106 -2.67 -6.85 -5.56
C MET A 106 -3.38 -8.00 -6.27
N LEU A 107 -2.64 -9.07 -6.63
CA LEU A 107 -3.23 -10.26 -7.26
C LEU A 107 -4.23 -10.95 -6.33
N SER A 108 -3.93 -11.02 -5.04
CA SER A 108 -4.84 -11.56 -4.02
C SER A 108 -6.11 -10.73 -3.89
N LEU A 109 -6.02 -9.39 -3.94
CA LEU A 109 -7.20 -8.51 -3.94
C LEU A 109 -8.06 -8.70 -5.20
N VAL A 110 -7.46 -8.87 -6.38
CA VAL A 110 -8.18 -9.18 -7.62
C VAL A 110 -8.91 -10.52 -7.52
N ALA A 111 -8.26 -11.55 -6.97
CA ALA A 111 -8.88 -12.85 -6.74
C ALA A 111 -10.09 -12.76 -5.78
N VAL A 112 -9.92 -12.06 -4.66
CA VAL A 112 -11.01 -11.82 -3.70
C VAL A 112 -12.16 -11.04 -4.35
N GLN A 113 -11.87 -10.00 -5.13
CA GLN A 113 -12.89 -9.23 -5.83
C GLN A 113 -13.71 -10.13 -6.79
N ALA A 114 -13.05 -11.01 -7.54
CA ALA A 114 -13.71 -11.96 -8.43
C ALA A 114 -14.61 -12.93 -7.65
N GLU A 115 -14.12 -13.51 -6.56
CA GLU A 115 -14.89 -14.41 -5.70
C GLU A 115 -16.14 -13.72 -5.12
N LEU A 116 -16.01 -12.50 -4.60
CA LEU A 116 -17.14 -11.73 -4.07
C LEU A 116 -18.18 -11.41 -5.15
N LYS A 117 -17.73 -11.10 -6.38
CA LYS A 117 -18.63 -10.87 -7.52
C LYS A 117 -19.35 -12.16 -7.95
N ASP A 118 -18.70 -13.31 -7.88
CA ASP A 118 -19.31 -14.60 -8.20
C ASP A 118 -20.33 -15.04 -7.15
N ARG A 119 -20.04 -14.85 -5.86
CA ARG A 119 -21.00 -15.04 -4.77
C ARG A 119 -22.25 -14.17 -4.97
N LEU A 120 -22.06 -12.92 -5.38
CA LEU A 120 -23.17 -12.02 -5.69
C LEU A 120 -24.00 -12.51 -6.89
N ARG A 121 -23.36 -12.97 -7.98
CA ARG A 121 -24.03 -13.52 -9.18
C ARG A 121 -24.85 -14.78 -8.88
N ALA A 122 -24.38 -15.61 -7.95
CA ALA A 122 -25.08 -16.81 -7.49
C ALA A 122 -26.31 -16.49 -6.62
N SER A 123 -26.41 -15.27 -6.09
CA SER A 123 -27.56 -14.83 -5.30
C SER A 123 -28.72 -14.31 -6.16
N ASN A 124 -29.88 -14.10 -5.54
CA ASN A 124 -31.02 -13.42 -6.16
C ASN A 124 -30.84 -11.89 -6.27
N LEU A 125 -29.73 -11.35 -5.77
CA LEU A 125 -29.45 -9.92 -5.76
C LEU A 125 -28.77 -9.48 -7.07
N ARG A 126 -29.56 -9.35 -8.15
CA ARG A 126 -29.05 -8.85 -9.44
C ARG A 126 -29.37 -7.37 -9.60
N ALA A 127 -28.47 -6.52 -9.15
CA ALA A 127 -28.49 -5.08 -9.41
C ALA A 127 -27.06 -4.58 -9.61
N ASP A 128 -26.81 -3.75 -10.62
CA ASP A 128 -25.48 -3.15 -10.87
C ASP A 128 -24.94 -2.41 -9.64
N THR A 129 -25.83 -1.83 -8.82
CA THR A 129 -25.48 -1.19 -7.55
C THR A 129 -24.90 -2.14 -6.50
N ALA A 130 -25.19 -3.43 -6.56
CA ALA A 130 -24.59 -4.43 -5.66
C ALA A 130 -23.15 -4.76 -6.10
N HIS A 131 -22.90 -4.88 -7.40
CA HIS A 131 -21.54 -5.03 -7.93
C HIS A 131 -20.69 -3.80 -7.61
N ALA A 132 -21.24 -2.59 -7.77
CA ALA A 132 -20.57 -1.34 -7.39
C ALA A 132 -20.24 -1.29 -5.88
N LEU A 133 -21.10 -1.85 -5.02
CA LEU A 133 -20.81 -1.92 -3.59
C LEU A 133 -19.70 -2.94 -3.26
N VAL A 134 -19.59 -4.04 -4.00
CA VAL A 134 -18.44 -4.95 -3.89
C VAL A 134 -17.15 -4.21 -4.28
N ASP A 135 -17.16 -3.46 -5.39
CA ASP A 135 -16.02 -2.68 -5.84
C ASP A 135 -15.62 -1.60 -4.80
N LEU A 136 -16.61 -0.92 -4.22
CA LEU A 136 -16.39 0.01 -3.11
C LEU A 136 -15.75 -0.68 -1.91
N ALA A 137 -16.18 -1.90 -1.57
CA ALA A 137 -15.65 -2.64 -0.43
C ALA A 137 -14.20 -3.12 -0.64
N VAL A 138 -13.80 -3.42 -1.88
CA VAL A 138 -12.40 -3.74 -2.22
C VAL A 138 -11.54 -2.48 -2.17
N ALA A 139 -12.03 -1.36 -2.69
CA ALA A 139 -11.31 -0.09 -2.69
C ALA A 139 -11.23 0.59 -1.31
N ASN A 140 -12.10 0.20 -0.36
CA ASN A 140 -12.20 0.84 0.95
C ASN A 140 -12.21 -0.21 2.06
N PRO A 141 -11.09 -0.37 2.81
CA PRO A 141 -10.97 -1.37 3.87
C PRO A 141 -12.05 -1.25 4.94
N SER A 142 -12.60 -0.04 5.14
CA SER A 142 -13.87 0.14 5.84
C SER A 142 -14.61 1.37 5.36
N PHE A 143 -15.94 1.34 5.44
CA PHE A 143 -16.80 2.42 4.96
C PHE A 143 -18.09 2.53 5.80
N THR A 144 -18.85 3.60 5.59
CA THR A 144 -20.16 3.81 6.23
C THR A 144 -21.27 3.76 5.19
N VAL A 145 -22.53 3.58 5.61
CA VAL A 145 -23.68 3.67 4.71
C VAL A 145 -23.74 5.02 3.99
N LYS A 146 -23.36 6.11 4.67
CA LYS A 146 -23.30 7.46 4.06
C LYS A 146 -22.27 7.52 2.93
N ARG A 147 -21.15 6.80 3.05
CA ARG A 147 -20.19 6.71 1.94
C ARG A 147 -20.78 5.95 0.76
N VAL A 148 -21.48 4.85 1.01
CA VAL A 148 -22.19 4.10 -0.05
C VAL A 148 -23.22 4.97 -0.76
N GLU A 149 -24.00 5.76 -0.02
CA GLU A 149 -24.94 6.74 -0.57
C GLU A 149 -24.26 7.72 -1.55
N GLN A 150 -23.15 8.31 -1.11
CA GLN A 150 -22.41 9.32 -1.87
C GLN A 150 -21.72 8.73 -3.12
N GLU A 151 -21.03 7.61 -2.97
CA GLU A 151 -20.22 7.00 -4.04
C GLU A 151 -21.08 6.29 -5.09
N LEU A 152 -22.23 5.69 -4.70
CA LEU A 152 -23.12 4.99 -5.64
C LEU A 152 -24.27 5.87 -6.14
N GLY A 153 -24.42 7.11 -5.64
CA GLY A 153 -25.49 8.02 -6.07
C GLY A 153 -26.91 7.50 -5.79
N VAL A 154 -27.09 6.71 -4.73
CA VAL A 154 -28.39 6.15 -4.33
C VAL A 154 -28.89 6.81 -3.05
N SER A 155 -30.18 6.70 -2.72
CA SER A 155 -30.69 7.21 -1.43
C SER A 155 -30.08 6.45 -0.24
N TYR A 156 -29.96 7.10 0.92
CA TYR A 156 -29.53 6.45 2.17
C TYR A 156 -30.30 5.15 2.48
N GLN A 157 -31.62 5.15 2.26
CA GLN A 157 -32.46 3.96 2.47
C GLN A 157 -32.06 2.80 1.55
N ARG A 158 -31.78 3.08 0.27
CA ARG A 158 -31.31 2.09 -0.70
C ARG A 158 -29.89 1.62 -0.39
N ALA A 159 -28.98 2.51 -0.02
CA ALA A 159 -27.64 2.16 0.45
C ALA A 159 -27.70 1.23 1.67
N ASN A 160 -28.51 1.58 2.68
CA ASN A 160 -28.67 0.78 3.90
C ASN A 160 -29.30 -0.59 3.62
N LYS A 161 -30.20 -0.68 2.63
CA LYS A 161 -30.75 -1.97 2.18
C LYS A 161 -29.66 -2.82 1.50
N LEU A 162 -28.88 -2.24 0.60
CA LEU A 162 -27.79 -2.95 -0.09
C LEU A 162 -26.73 -3.46 0.89
N VAL A 163 -26.29 -2.63 1.83
CA VAL A 163 -25.32 -3.02 2.86
C VAL A 163 -25.85 -4.19 3.70
N ARG A 164 -27.12 -4.17 4.10
CA ARG A 164 -27.74 -5.30 4.80
C ARG A 164 -27.76 -6.56 3.95
N GLN A 165 -28.15 -6.47 2.69
CA GLN A 165 -28.18 -7.63 1.79
C GLN A 165 -26.79 -8.24 1.57
N LEU A 166 -25.75 -7.44 1.41
CA LEU A 166 -24.37 -7.96 1.30
C LEU A 166 -23.84 -8.49 2.64
N LYS A 167 -24.32 -7.99 3.77
CA LYS A 167 -24.06 -8.59 5.08
C LYS A 167 -24.73 -9.97 5.20
N ASP A 168 -25.98 -10.09 4.78
CA ASP A 168 -26.73 -11.36 4.81
C ASP A 168 -26.10 -12.41 3.89
N LEU A 169 -25.42 -11.97 2.81
CA LEU A 169 -24.61 -12.81 1.94
C LEU A 169 -23.21 -13.10 2.48
N GLU A 170 -22.86 -12.64 3.69
CA GLU A 170 -21.53 -12.76 4.32
C GLU A 170 -20.39 -12.18 3.47
N ILE A 171 -20.70 -11.19 2.62
CA ILE A 171 -19.71 -10.40 1.85
C ILE A 171 -19.18 -9.25 2.71
N LEU A 172 -20.04 -8.69 3.57
CA LEU A 172 -19.73 -7.61 4.48
C LEU A 172 -19.97 -7.99 5.94
N GLN A 173 -19.22 -7.37 6.84
CA GLN A 173 -19.44 -7.42 8.28
C GLN A 173 -19.37 -6.02 8.89
N VAL A 174 -19.90 -5.89 10.12
CA VAL A 174 -19.77 -4.66 10.92
C VAL A 174 -18.42 -4.71 11.63
N LEU A 175 -17.63 -3.64 11.52
CA LEU A 175 -16.31 -3.56 12.14
C LEU A 175 -16.40 -3.40 13.66
N ASP A 176 -17.34 -2.57 14.12
CA ASP A 176 -17.65 -2.34 15.53
C ASP A 176 -19.15 -2.13 15.69
N ASP A 177 -19.81 -3.07 16.35
CA ASP A 177 -21.27 -3.06 16.51
C ASP A 177 -21.73 -2.09 17.61
N SER A 178 -20.80 -1.62 18.46
CA SER A 178 -21.06 -0.69 19.57
C SER A 178 -21.00 0.79 19.14
N ALA A 179 -20.39 1.08 17.99
CA ALA A 179 -20.22 2.45 17.50
C ALA A 179 -21.54 3.07 17.00
N TYR A 180 -21.81 4.31 17.43
CA TYR A 180 -22.97 5.10 16.95
C TYR A 180 -22.97 5.26 15.42
N LYS A 181 -21.79 5.40 14.80
CA LYS A 181 -21.61 5.37 13.35
C LYS A 181 -21.00 4.03 12.93
N LYS A 182 -21.86 3.05 12.64
CA LYS A 182 -21.44 1.72 12.20
C LYS A 182 -20.59 1.80 10.94
N ARG A 183 -19.42 1.16 10.99
CA ARG A 183 -18.55 0.93 9.84
C ARG A 183 -18.70 -0.52 9.38
N PHE A 184 -18.60 -0.70 8.08
CA PHE A 184 -18.68 -1.99 7.41
C PHE A 184 -17.36 -2.25 6.68
N TYR A 185 -17.00 -3.52 6.55
CA TYR A 185 -15.82 -3.97 5.83
C TYR A 185 -16.11 -5.33 5.18
N SER A 186 -15.28 -5.73 4.22
CA SER A 186 -15.28 -7.11 3.72
C SER A 186 -14.20 -7.92 4.45
N PRO A 187 -14.54 -9.02 5.13
CA PRO A 187 -13.56 -9.82 5.87
C PRO A 187 -12.44 -10.39 4.99
N SER A 188 -12.78 -10.88 3.79
CA SER A 188 -11.80 -11.44 2.85
C SER A 188 -10.85 -10.37 2.32
N VAL A 189 -11.35 -9.16 2.01
CA VAL A 189 -10.50 -8.02 1.63
C VAL A 189 -9.57 -7.63 2.77
N LEU A 190 -10.11 -7.50 3.99
CA LEU A 190 -9.31 -7.09 5.14
C LEU A 190 -8.23 -8.13 5.44
N ALA A 191 -8.52 -9.42 5.33
CA ALA A 191 -7.54 -10.49 5.52
C ALA A 191 -6.35 -10.39 4.56
N VAL A 192 -6.57 -9.99 3.30
CA VAL A 192 -5.47 -9.76 2.33
C VAL A 192 -4.64 -8.52 2.67
N LEU A 193 -5.26 -7.51 3.30
CA LEU A 193 -4.57 -6.26 3.65
C LEU A 193 -3.74 -6.36 4.94
N ILE A 194 -4.11 -7.26 5.86
CA ILE A 194 -3.46 -7.40 7.17
C ILE A 194 -2.67 -8.69 7.34
N GLY A 195 -2.88 -9.68 6.47
CA GLY A 195 -2.15 -10.95 6.44
C GLY A 195 -0.85 -10.83 5.68
#